data_AF-A0A945HRN6-F1
#
_entry.id   AF-A0A945HRN6-F1
#
_cell.length_a   1.000
_cell.length_b   1.000
_cell.length_c   1.000
_cell.angle_alpha   90.00
_cell.angle_beta   90.00
_cell.angle_gamma   90.00
#
_symmetry.space_group_name_H-M   'P 1'
#
loop_
_entity.id
_entity.type
_entity.pdbx_description
1 polymer ?
#
loop_
_entity_poly.entity_id
_entity_poly.type
_entity_poly.pdbx_seq_one_letter_code
_entity_poly.pdbx_strand_id
1 'polypeptide(L)' 'MKKDAMDIEPRYIVDSTGKKIEVVLDISTFEKMVEKLEDSYFGEQAERALEEGEFIDFDEANKKILKK' A
#
# COMPACT_ATOMS: atom_id res chain seq x y z
N MET A 1 13.54 7.07 11.51
CA MET A 1 12.50 6.08 11.17
C MET A 1 13.02 4.71 11.58
N LYS A 2 12.34 4.01 12.50
CA LYS A 2 12.66 2.59 12.73
C LYS A 2 12.33 1.87 11.44
N LYS A 3 13.30 1.14 10.88
CA LYS A 3 13.01 0.21 9.79
C LYS A 3 12.06 -0.83 10.39
N ASP A 4 10.78 -0.76 10.05
CA ASP A 4 9.85 -1.87 10.26
C ASP A 4 10.28 -2.99 9.33
N ALA A 5 11.36 -3.67 9.74
CA ALA A 5 11.84 -4.88 9.12
C ALA A 5 10.73 -5.91 9.33
N MET A 6 9.96 -6.17 8.27
CA MET A 6 9.06 -7.30 8.23
C MET A 6 9.95 -8.54 8.27
N ASP A 7 9.88 -9.29 9.36
CA ASP A 7 10.53 -10.59 9.45
C ASP A 7 9.70 -11.58 8.63
N ILE A 8 10.13 -11.78 7.38
CA ILE A 8 9.46 -12.66 6.42
C ILE A 8 10.34 -13.89 6.25
N GLU A 9 9.77 -15.07 6.47
CA GLU A 9 10.38 -16.33 6.06
C GLU A 9 9.78 -16.78 4.72
N PRO A 10 10.31 -16.31 3.56
CA PRO A 10 9.69 -16.57 2.28
C PRO A 10 9.85 -18.05 1.88
N ARG A 11 8.73 -18.67 1.50
CA ARG A 11 8.74 -19.99 0.85
C ARG A 11 8.66 -19.78 -0.66
N TYR A 12 9.38 -20.57 -1.43
CA TYR A 12 9.41 -20.45 -2.89
C TYR A 12 8.92 -21.74 -3.54
N ILE A 13 8.19 -21.61 -4.65
CA ILE A 13 7.94 -22.72 -5.58
C ILE A 13 9.01 -22.62 -6.66
N VAL A 14 9.70 -23.74 -6.92
CA VAL A 14 10.78 -23.85 -7.90
C VAL A 14 10.35 -24.77 -9.05
N ASP A 15 10.79 -24.46 -10.26
CA ASP A 15 10.59 -25.32 -11.43
C ASP A 15 11.58 -26.49 -11.46
N SER A 16 11.50 -27.33 -12.49
CA SER A 16 12.38 -28.49 -12.68
C SER A 16 13.86 -28.14 -12.88
N THR A 17 14.19 -26.87 -13.17
CA THR A 17 15.56 -26.37 -13.29
C THR A 17 16.09 -25.81 -11.97
N GLY A 18 15.26 -25.76 -10.93
CA GLY A 18 15.57 -25.13 -9.65
C GLY A 18 15.36 -23.62 -9.65
N LYS A 19 14.78 -23.05 -10.71
CA LYS A 19 14.48 -21.62 -10.79
C LYS A 19 13.23 -21.31 -9.95
N LYS A 20 13.33 -20.30 -9.09
CA LYS A 20 12.19 -19.77 -8.34
C LYS A 20 11.19 -19.11 -9.28
N ILE A 21 9.94 -19.56 -9.27
CA ILE A 21 8.88 -19.06 -10.14
C ILE A 21 7.77 -18.36 -9.36
N GLU A 22 7.55 -18.73 -8.11
CA GLU A 22 6.52 -18.13 -7.24
C GLU A 22 7.04 -18.02 -5.80
N VAL A 23 6.44 -17.09 -5.04
CA VAL A 23 6.66 -16.92 -3.60
C VAL A 23 5.35 -17.16 -2.87
N VAL A 24 5.41 -17.97 -1.81
CA VAL A 24 4.29 -18.23 -0.91
C VAL A 24 4.50 -17.39 0.34
N LEU A 25 3.54 -16.52 0.59
CA LEU A 25 3.49 -15.63 1.75
C LEU A 25 2.30 -16.04 2.63
N ASP A 26 2.41 -15.84 3.94
CA ASP A 26 1.22 -15.81 4.77
C ASP A 26 0.39 -14.57 4.43
N ILE A 27 -0.92 -14.66 4.69
CA ILE A 27 -1.86 -13.60 4.31
C ILE A 27 -1.52 -12.26 4.98
N SER A 28 -1.08 -12.26 6.24
CA SER A 28 -0.75 -11.03 6.97
C SER A 28 0.46 -10.33 6.35
N THR A 29 1.48 -11.10 5.93
CA THR A 29 2.63 -10.55 5.21
C THR A 29 2.21 -9.95 3.87
N PHE A 30 1.37 -10.66 3.11
CA PHE A 30 0.86 -10.15 1.84
C PHE A 30 0.08 -8.84 2.01
N GLU A 31 -0.88 -8.79 2.94
CA GLU A 31 -1.71 -7.61 3.20
C GLU A 31 -0.86 -6.40 3.62
N LYS A 32 0.11 -6.60 4.52
CA LYS A 32 1.04 -5.51 4.93
C LYS A 32 1.90 -4.99 3.78
N MET A 33 2.28 -5.86 2.85
CA MET A 33 3.02 -5.43 1.66
C MET A 33 2.14 -4.61 0.73
N VAL A 34 0.88 -5.04 0.53
CA VAL A 34 -0.10 -4.31 -0.29
C VAL A 34 -0.41 -2.96 0.33
N GLU A 35 -0.74 -2.89 1.62
CA GLU A 35 -1.02 -1.66 2.37
C GLU A 35 0.11 -0.64 2.20
N LYS A 36 1.37 -1.07 2.36
CA LYS A 36 2.53 -0.18 2.17
C LYS A 36 2.66 0.36 0.75
N LEU A 37 2.31 -0.44 -0.25
CA LEU A 37 2.33 0.00 -1.66
C LEU A 37 1.19 0.99 -1.92
N GLU A 38 0.00 0.71 -1.41
CA GLU A 38 -1.16 1.58 -1.50
C GLU A 38 -0.89 2.93 -0.82
N ASP A 39 -0.39 2.91 0.42
CA ASP A 39 0.00 4.11 1.16
C ASP A 39 1.04 4.94 0.41
N SER A 40 2.06 4.31 -0.17
CA SER A 40 3.07 5.02 -0.95
C SER A 40 2.47 5.66 -2.20
N TYR A 41 1.57 4.96 -2.89
CA TYR A 41 0.95 5.46 -4.11
C TYR A 41 -0.02 6.59 -3.80
N PHE A 42 -0.94 6.39 -2.85
CA PHE A 42 -1.93 7.40 -2.46
C PHE A 42 -1.29 8.60 -1.77
N GLY A 43 -0.22 8.39 -1.00
CA GLY A 43 0.58 9.48 -0.44
C GLY A 43 1.13 10.39 -1.53
N GLU A 44 1.74 9.81 -2.58
CA GLU A 44 2.24 10.60 -3.72
C GLU A 44 1.11 11.33 -4.46
N GLN A 45 -0.03 10.69 -4.68
CA GLN A 45 -1.18 11.35 -5.32
C GLN A 45 -1.70 12.52 -4.47
N ALA A 46 -1.77 12.34 -3.13
CA ALA A 46 -2.21 13.39 -2.22
C ALA A 46 -1.24 14.58 -2.20
N GLU A 47 0.06 14.34 -2.21
CA GLU A 47 1.08 15.39 -2.30
C GLU A 47 0.93 16.20 -3.59
N ARG A 48 0.74 15.55 -4.74
CA ARG A 48 0.51 16.23 -6.03
C ARG A 48 -0.77 17.06 -6.02
N ALA A 49 -1.88 16.51 -5.50
CA ALA A 49 -3.14 17.23 -5.40
C ALA A 49 -3.03 18.49 -4.51
N LEU A 50 -2.20 18.43 -3.46
CA LEU A 50 -1.91 19.62 -2.63
C LEU A 50 -1.14 20.69 -3.40
N GLU A 51 -0.14 20.30 -4.20
CA GLU A 51 0.65 21.24 -5.03
C GLU A 51 -0.19 21.90 -6.13
N GLU A 52 -1.08 21.13 -6.76
CA GLU A 52 -1.95 21.59 -7.85
C GLU A 52 -3.20 22.35 -7.34
N GLY A 53 -3.42 22.37 -6.02
CA GLY A 53 -4.60 22.98 -5.40
C GLY A 53 -5.89 22.19 -5.63
N GLU A 54 -5.80 20.93 -6.06
CA GLU A 54 -6.91 20.01 -6.33
C GLU A 54 -7.38 19.29 -5.05
N PHE A 55 -7.55 20.04 -3.96
CA PHE A 55 -8.04 19.52 -2.69
C PHE A 55 -9.26 20.29 -2.20
N ILE A 56 -10.06 19.65 -1.34
CA ILE A 56 -11.20 20.30 -0.67
C ILE A 56 -10.91 20.40 0.82
N ASP A 57 -11.40 21.47 1.44
CA ASP A 57 -11.33 21.62 2.89
C ASP A 57 -12.17 20.54 3.58
N PHE A 58 -11.70 20.08 4.74
CA PHE A 58 -12.34 19.00 5.50
C PHE A 58 -13.78 19.33 5.90
N ASP A 59 -14.08 20.58 6.27
CA ASP A 59 -15.43 21.00 6.63
C ASP A 59 -16.36 21.02 5.41
N GLU A 60 -15.82 21.31 4.22
CA GLU A 60 -16.57 21.21 2.97
C GLU A 60 -16.83 19.74 2.59
N ALA A 61 -15.82 18.88 2.72
CA ALA A 61 -15.95 17.45 2.48
C ALA A 61 -17.04 16.81 3.35
N ASN A 62 -17.05 17.10 4.66
CA ASN A 62 -18.03 16.57 5.61
C ASN A 62 -19.47 16.98 5.26
N LYS A 63 -19.68 18.21 4.78
CA LYS A 63 -21.02 18.66 4.35
C LYS A 63 -21.55 17.89 3.15
N LYS A 64 -20.70 17.36 2.28
CA LYS A 64 -21.10 16.55 1.11
C LYS A 64 -21.48 15.12 1.52
N ILE A 65 -20.82 14.57 2.53
CA ILE A 65 -21.07 13.20 3.03
C ILE A 65 -22.36 13.14 3.87
N LEU A 66 -22.57 14.11 4.76
CA LEU A 66 -23.75 14.15 5.66
C LEU A 66 -25.06 14.54 4.96
N LYS A 67 -25.01 14.92 3.67
CA LYS A 67 -26.19 15.27 2.84
C LYS A 67 -26.72 14.10 2.01
N LYS A 68 -26.14 12.90 2.15
CA LYS A 68 -26.70 11.64 1.64
C LYS A 68 -27.40 10.89 2.77
#